data_AF-A0A352W4K1-F1
#
_entry.id   AF-A0A352W4K1-F1
#
_cell.length_a   1.000
_cell.length_b   1.000
_cell.length_c   1.000
_cell.angle_alpha   90.00
_cell.angle_beta   90.00
_cell.angle_gamma   90.00
#
_symmetry.space_group_name_H-M   'P 1'
#
loop_
_entity.id
_entity.type
_entity.pdbx_description
1 polymer ?
#
loop_
_entity_poly.entity_id
_entity_poly.type
_entity_poly.pdbx_seq_one_letter_code
_entity_poly.pdbx_strand_id
1 'polypeptide(L)'
;MVTYEYHKFITDRDINNLADVICSSPHSLETYIAEFGVEKIRQDLKRLNKKLWVYYNQEQYMPDREGLFARLIFGLYLWQLPAEVQCPYVFIQNSSATDFYNQRKGKLGTSDSYAFPDFDSNGNIKALIPTVKLLGLTEGYYDLKYLETLEQKLEMCTDEKKTGPAKKNLEKISAFCTEFKNLNDMLERMDTEAFSKIRKLLAKSIMTVQ
;
A
#
# COMPACT_ATOMS: atom_id res chain seq x y z
N MET A 1 18.97 -9.79 27.99
CA MET A 1 19.91 -9.20 27.01
C MET A 1 20.72 -10.34 26.42
N VAL A 2 20.22 -10.88 25.32
CA VAL A 2 20.86 -11.83 24.39
C VAL A 2 20.41 -11.38 23.01
N THR A 3 21.39 -11.23 22.14
CA THR A 3 21.32 -10.65 20.81
C THR A 3 21.15 -11.76 19.77
N TYR A 4 20.52 -11.43 18.65
CA TYR A 4 20.43 -12.14 17.35
C TYR A 4 19.41 -13.26 17.16
N GLU A 5 18.31 -12.92 16.47
CA GLU A 5 17.66 -13.79 15.46
C GLU A 5 17.11 -12.97 14.26
N TYR A 6 17.86 -11.97 13.76
CA TYR A 6 17.56 -11.37 12.43
C TYR A 6 18.30 -12.07 11.28
N HIS A 7 19.23 -12.99 11.60
CA HIS A 7 19.86 -13.86 10.59
C HIS A 7 18.93 -14.96 10.06
N LYS A 8 17.73 -15.11 10.63
CA LYS A 8 16.80 -16.18 10.29
C LYS A 8 15.52 -15.75 9.55
N PHE A 9 15.24 -14.45 9.45
CA PHE A 9 14.07 -13.94 8.71
C PHE A 9 14.31 -13.82 7.19
N ILE A 10 15.51 -14.19 6.74
CA ILE A 10 15.83 -14.55 5.36
C ILE A 10 16.41 -15.97 5.43
N THR A 11 15.63 -16.95 5.89
CA THR A 11 16.06 -18.35 5.82
C THR A 11 15.48 -19.05 4.60
N ASP A 12 16.39 -19.50 3.74
CA ASP A 12 16.53 -20.90 3.29
C ASP A 12 15.27 -21.70 2.96
N ARG A 13 14.20 -21.04 2.53
CA ARG A 13 13.24 -21.66 1.63
C ARG A 13 13.49 -21.11 0.24
N ASP A 14 13.98 -22.04 -0.57
CA ASP A 14 14.32 -21.94 -1.97
C ASP A 14 13.12 -21.48 -2.83
N ILE A 15 12.81 -20.18 -2.78
CA ILE A 15 11.98 -19.45 -3.76
C ILE A 15 12.82 -18.29 -4.31
N ASN A 16 14.05 -18.65 -4.68
CA ASN A 16 15.07 -18.05 -5.54
C ASN A 16 15.28 -16.53 -5.74
N ASN A 17 14.46 -15.57 -5.28
CA ASN A 17 14.78 -14.12 -5.36
C ASN A 17 13.97 -13.19 -4.43
N LEU A 18 13.03 -13.71 -3.64
CA LEU A 18 12.13 -12.88 -2.83
C LEU A 18 12.59 -12.83 -1.37
N ALA A 19 12.53 -11.64 -0.76
CA ALA A 19 12.52 -11.50 0.69
C ALA A 19 11.05 -11.44 1.13
N ASP A 20 10.61 -12.50 1.80
CA ASP A 20 9.26 -12.59 2.35
C ASP A 20 9.31 -12.05 3.78
N VAL A 21 8.69 -10.89 4.02
CA VAL A 21 8.48 -10.38 5.38
C VAL A 21 7.18 -11.01 5.88
N ILE A 22 7.27 -12.29 6.25
CA ILE A 22 6.16 -13.03 6.86
C ILE A 22 5.93 -12.44 8.25
N CYS A 23 4.73 -11.89 8.47
CA CYS A 23 4.31 -11.40 9.77
C CYS A 23 3.98 -12.59 10.68
N SER A 24 5.02 -13.19 11.27
CA SER A 24 4.88 -14.16 12.35
C SER A 24 5.86 -13.83 13.47
N SER A 25 5.46 -12.88 14.35
CA SER A 25 6.05 -12.53 15.65
C SER A 25 7.38 -11.74 15.66
N PRO A 26 7.65 -10.83 16.63
CA PRO A 26 6.80 -9.81 17.25
C PRO A 26 7.02 -8.41 16.65
N HIS A 27 7.73 -8.29 15.52
CA HIS A 27 8.08 -7.02 14.89
C HIS A 27 7.45 -6.92 13.50
N SER A 28 6.49 -6.02 13.33
CA SER A 28 5.91 -5.69 12.03
C SER A 28 6.89 -4.87 11.18
N LEU A 29 6.66 -4.76 9.86
CA LEU A 29 7.45 -3.88 8.97
C LEU A 29 7.52 -2.44 9.51
N GLU A 30 6.43 -1.95 10.08
CA GLU A 30 6.34 -0.61 10.69
C GLU A 30 7.28 -0.48 11.89
N THR A 31 7.43 -1.54 12.68
CA THR A 31 8.36 -1.54 13.82
C THR A 31 9.80 -1.39 13.33
N TYR A 32 10.15 -2.09 12.25
CA TYR A 32 11.48 -1.98 11.65
C TYR A 32 11.72 -0.59 11.04
N ILE A 33 10.73 -0.05 10.31
CA ILE A 33 10.81 1.31 9.75
C ILE A 33 10.98 2.34 10.86
N ALA A 34 10.25 2.21 11.97
CA ALA A 34 10.35 3.12 13.10
C ALA A 34 11.74 3.08 13.77
N GLU A 35 12.37 1.91 13.83
CA GLU A 35 13.68 1.73 14.46
C GLU A 35 14.85 2.15 13.55
N PHE A 36 14.79 1.79 12.26
CA PHE A 36 15.94 1.89 11.35
C PHE A 36 15.73 2.83 10.16
N GLY A 37 14.49 3.23 9.89
CA GLY A 37 14.13 4.00 8.71
C GLY A 37 14.09 3.19 7.42
N VAL A 38 13.42 3.76 6.42
CA VAL A 38 13.22 3.16 5.09
C VAL A 38 14.55 2.95 4.34
N GLU A 39 15.51 3.87 4.51
CA GLU A 39 16.79 3.81 3.80
C GLU A 39 17.64 2.61 4.24
N LYS A 40 17.58 2.21 5.51
CA LYS A 40 18.27 1.00 5.99
C LYS A 40 17.73 -0.26 5.30
N ILE A 41 16.41 -0.35 5.13
CA ILE A 41 15.76 -1.45 4.41
C ILE A 41 16.28 -1.49 2.96
N ARG A 42 16.32 -0.33 2.30
CA ARG A 42 16.78 -0.20 0.90
C ARG A 42 18.24 -0.67 0.76
N GLN A 43 19.11 -0.29 1.70
CA GLN A 43 20.50 -0.74 1.75
C GLN A 43 20.63 -2.26 1.99
N ASP A 44 19.84 -2.82 2.90
CA ASP A 44 19.86 -4.25 3.17
C ASP A 44 19.36 -5.07 1.98
N LEU A 45 18.25 -4.68 1.35
CA LEU A 45 17.75 -5.34 0.13
C LEU A 45 18.80 -5.34 -0.98
N LYS A 46 19.50 -4.21 -1.18
CA LYS A 46 20.60 -4.11 -2.15
C LYS A 46 21.76 -5.03 -1.78
N ARG A 47 22.20 -5.01 -0.52
CA ARG A 47 23.31 -5.85 -0.03
C ARG A 47 23.00 -7.34 -0.18
N LEU A 48 21.74 -7.71 0.01
CA LEU A 48 21.26 -9.09 -0.06
C LEU A 48 20.84 -9.51 -1.48
N ASN A 49 20.79 -8.58 -2.43
CA ASN A 49 20.22 -8.76 -3.75
C ASN A 49 18.81 -9.37 -3.69
N LYS A 50 17.94 -8.79 -2.87
CA LYS A 50 16.55 -9.24 -2.65
C LYS A 50 15.55 -8.17 -3.00
N LYS A 51 14.35 -8.62 -3.35
CA LYS A 51 13.15 -7.80 -3.55
C LYS A 51 12.24 -7.91 -2.33
N LEU A 52 11.65 -6.80 -1.90
CA LEU A 52 10.70 -6.76 -0.80
C LEU A 52 9.28 -6.85 -1.35
N TRP A 53 8.53 -7.86 -0.91
CA TRP A 53 7.09 -7.94 -1.11
C TRP A 53 6.41 -7.76 0.25
N VAL A 54 5.35 -6.96 0.27
CA VAL A 54 4.64 -6.60 1.50
C VAL A 54 3.19 -7.02 1.39
N TYR A 55 2.60 -7.44 2.50
CA TYR A 55 1.17 -7.66 2.60
C TYR A 55 0.69 -7.11 3.93
N TYR A 56 -0.56 -6.65 3.94
CA TYR A 56 -1.21 -6.15 5.14
C TYR A 56 -2.40 -7.04 5.45
N ASN A 57 -2.28 -7.78 6.55
CA ASN A 57 -3.44 -8.45 7.12
C ASN A 57 -4.20 -7.42 7.95
N GLN A 58 -5.28 -6.88 7.39
CA GLN A 58 -6.14 -5.94 8.09
C GLN A 58 -7.13 -6.74 8.96
N GLU A 59 -6.65 -7.36 10.03
CA GLU A 59 -7.55 -7.93 11.02
C GLU A 59 -8.21 -6.77 11.80
N GLN A 60 -9.51 -6.59 11.57
CA GLN A 60 -10.51 -6.08 12.53
C GLN A 60 -10.62 -4.59 12.91
N TYR A 61 -9.74 -3.65 12.53
CA TYR A 61 -9.75 -2.36 13.27
C TYR A 61 -10.37 -1.11 12.64
N MET A 62 -10.81 -1.07 11.37
CA MET A 62 -11.33 0.18 10.79
C MET A 62 -12.40 0.04 9.68
N PRO A 63 -13.59 -0.51 9.95
CA PRO A 63 -14.62 -0.74 8.92
C PRO A 63 -15.03 0.53 8.16
N ASP A 64 -15.05 1.69 8.83
CA ASP A 64 -15.44 2.95 8.19
C ASP A 64 -14.28 3.64 7.44
N ARG A 65 -13.06 3.08 7.46
CA ARG A 65 -11.89 3.62 6.76
C ARG A 65 -11.18 2.61 5.85
N GLU A 66 -11.76 1.44 5.58
CA GLU A 66 -11.12 0.39 4.77
C GLU A 66 -10.71 0.86 3.37
N GLY A 67 -11.53 1.68 2.72
CA GLY A 67 -11.20 2.26 1.42
C GLY A 67 -10.00 3.22 1.49
N LEU A 68 -9.97 4.10 2.49
CA LEU A 68 -8.85 5.03 2.71
C LEU A 68 -7.56 4.25 3.04
N PHE A 69 -7.68 3.23 3.89
CA PHE A 69 -6.58 2.34 4.24
C PHE A 69 -6.00 1.63 3.01
N ALA A 70 -6.85 1.00 2.21
CA ALA A 70 -6.43 0.31 1.00
C ALA A 70 -5.75 1.28 0.01
N ARG A 71 -6.33 2.46 -0.20
CA ARG A 71 -5.74 3.48 -1.06
C ARG A 71 -4.35 3.91 -0.60
N LEU A 72 -4.18 4.04 0.71
CA LEU A 72 -2.94 4.48 1.32
C LEU A 72 -1.83 3.45 1.15
N ILE A 73 -2.10 2.19 1.52
CA ILE A 73 -1.09 1.11 1.48
C ILE A 73 -0.75 0.65 0.05
N PHE A 74 -1.72 0.68 -0.88
CA PHE A 74 -1.51 0.38 -2.30
C PHE A 74 -1.15 1.61 -3.13
N GLY A 75 -0.93 2.76 -2.48
CA GLY A 75 -0.64 4.03 -3.13
C GLY A 75 0.63 4.65 -2.56
N LEU A 76 0.45 5.74 -1.82
CA LEU A 76 1.54 6.57 -1.28
C LEU A 76 2.52 5.81 -0.38
N TYR A 77 2.02 4.85 0.40
CA TYR A 77 2.89 4.07 1.26
C TYR A 77 3.82 3.15 0.45
N LEU A 78 3.27 2.45 -0.53
CA LEU A 78 4.05 1.61 -1.43
C LEU A 78 5.08 2.43 -2.22
N TRP A 79 4.74 3.65 -2.62
CA TRP A 79 5.67 4.56 -3.29
C TRP A 79 6.92 4.87 -2.44
N GLN A 80 6.74 5.02 -1.12
CA GLN A 80 7.84 5.35 -0.20
C GLN A 80 8.69 4.13 0.15
N LEU A 81 8.10 2.94 0.19
CA LEU A 81 8.82 1.72 0.52
C LEU A 81 9.72 1.25 -0.63
N PRO A 82 10.87 0.62 -0.35
CA PRO A 82 11.64 -0.11 -1.36
C PRO A 82 11.00 -1.47 -1.68
N ALA A 83 9.68 -1.51 -1.74
CA ALA A 83 8.90 -2.71 -2.05
C ALA A 83 8.54 -2.74 -3.53
N GLU A 84 8.58 -3.93 -4.11
CA GLU A 84 8.20 -4.15 -5.51
C GLU A 84 6.70 -4.43 -5.63
N VAL A 85 6.13 -5.11 -4.65
CA VAL A 85 4.74 -5.57 -4.68
C VAL A 85 4.10 -5.40 -3.31
N GLN A 86 2.88 -4.88 -3.31
CA GLN A 86 1.92 -5.00 -2.23
C GLN A 86 0.90 -6.08 -2.59
N CYS A 87 0.86 -7.16 -1.82
CA CYS A 87 -0.05 -8.28 -2.01
C CYS A 87 -1.30 -8.10 -1.13
N PRO A 88 -2.52 -8.25 -1.68
CA PRO A 88 -3.72 -8.38 -0.86
C PRO A 88 -3.67 -9.71 -0.09
N TYR A 89 -4.04 -9.69 1.20
CA TYR A 89 -4.10 -10.90 2.02
C TYR A 89 -5.12 -11.91 1.48
N VAL A 90 -6.35 -11.47 1.19
CA VAL A 90 -7.41 -12.26 0.56
C VAL A 90 -8.09 -11.42 -0.50
N PHE A 91 -8.09 -11.88 -1.76
CA PHE A 91 -8.73 -11.12 -2.85
C PHE A 91 -10.24 -11.38 -2.91
N ILE A 92 -10.64 -12.65 -2.86
CA ILE A 92 -12.03 -13.11 -2.79
C ILE A 92 -12.10 -14.10 -1.64
N GLN A 93 -12.94 -13.83 -0.64
CA GLN A 93 -13.13 -14.77 0.46
C GLN A 93 -14.06 -15.90 0.00
N ASN A 94 -13.47 -17.09 -0.11
CA ASN A 94 -14.17 -18.34 -0.39
C ASN A 94 -14.62 -19.03 0.91
N SER A 95 -14.99 -18.26 1.93
CA SER A 95 -15.52 -18.85 3.16
C SER A 95 -16.99 -19.21 2.95
N SER A 96 -17.42 -20.30 3.56
CA SER A 96 -18.77 -20.87 3.58
C SER A 96 -19.84 -19.96 4.25
N ALA A 97 -19.60 -18.65 4.27
CA ALA A 97 -20.51 -17.62 4.73
C ALA A 97 -21.66 -17.50 3.71
N THR A 98 -22.77 -18.17 4.00
CA THR A 98 -23.95 -18.24 3.12
C THR A 98 -24.71 -16.92 2.94
N ASP A 99 -24.25 -15.82 3.55
CA ASP A 99 -24.91 -14.51 3.45
C ASP A 99 -23.94 -13.34 3.68
N PHE A 100 -23.17 -13.00 2.65
CA PHE A 100 -22.23 -11.86 2.69
C PHE A 100 -22.93 -10.50 2.86
N TYR A 101 -24.19 -10.39 2.45
CA TYR A 101 -24.95 -9.13 2.48
C TYR A 101 -25.56 -8.85 3.87
N ASN A 102 -25.95 -9.89 4.62
CA ASN A 102 -26.62 -9.74 5.92
C ASN A 102 -25.72 -10.02 7.14
N GLN A 103 -24.44 -10.34 6.95
CA GLN A 103 -23.49 -10.34 8.06
C GLN A 103 -23.27 -8.90 8.57
N ARG A 104 -24.02 -8.56 9.63
CA ARG A 104 -23.96 -7.26 10.32
C ARG A 104 -22.51 -6.88 10.64
N LYS A 105 -22.20 -5.59 10.47
CA LYS A 105 -21.00 -4.91 10.98
C LYS A 105 -20.59 -5.51 12.33
N GLY A 106 -19.43 -6.16 12.39
CA GLY A 106 -18.84 -6.66 13.64
C GLY A 106 -18.65 -8.18 13.76
N LYS A 107 -19.10 -9.02 12.81
CA LYS A 107 -18.69 -10.44 12.74
C LYS A 107 -17.85 -10.69 11.50
N LEU A 108 -16.52 -10.66 11.67
CA LEU A 108 -15.44 -11.52 11.11
C LEU A 108 -15.50 -12.07 9.66
N GLY A 109 -16.47 -11.73 8.80
CA GLY A 109 -16.67 -12.38 7.50
C GLY A 109 -16.80 -11.45 6.30
N THR A 110 -16.70 -10.12 6.47
CA THR A 110 -16.89 -9.15 5.37
C THR A 110 -15.78 -8.11 5.21
N SER A 111 -14.84 -7.96 6.15
CA SER A 111 -13.79 -6.93 6.11
C SER A 111 -12.57 -7.29 5.24
N ASP A 112 -12.44 -8.56 4.88
CA ASP A 112 -11.17 -9.08 4.37
C ASP A 112 -11.12 -9.18 2.85
N SER A 113 -12.29 -9.11 2.17
CA SER A 113 -12.41 -9.25 0.73
C SER A 113 -12.33 -7.95 -0.05
N TYR A 114 -11.77 -8.03 -1.26
CA TYR A 114 -11.81 -6.95 -2.24
C TYR A 114 -13.05 -7.04 -3.15
N ALA A 115 -13.62 -8.22 -3.31
CA ALA A 115 -14.89 -8.39 -4.02
C ALA A 115 -15.71 -9.56 -3.44
N PHE A 116 -17.03 -9.47 -3.58
CA PHE A 116 -17.96 -10.55 -3.24
C PHE A 116 -18.63 -11.11 -4.48
N PRO A 117 -18.84 -12.44 -4.57
CA PRO A 117 -19.66 -13.00 -5.64
C PRO A 117 -21.12 -12.60 -5.47
N ASP A 118 -21.72 -12.13 -6.56
CA ASP A 118 -23.15 -12.00 -6.72
C ASP A 118 -23.67 -13.26 -7.42
N PHE A 119 -24.68 -13.91 -6.86
CA PHE A 119 -25.19 -15.17 -7.37
C PHE A 119 -26.53 -14.97 -8.10
N ASP A 120 -26.80 -15.81 -9.10
CA ASP A 120 -28.13 -15.96 -9.69
C ASP A 120 -29.03 -16.88 -8.84
N SER A 121 -30.28 -17.08 -9.26
CA SER A 121 -31.23 -17.96 -8.56
C SER A 121 -30.82 -19.44 -8.56
N ASN A 122 -29.87 -19.83 -9.43
CA ASN A 122 -29.36 -21.19 -9.55
C ASN A 122 -28.07 -21.38 -8.74
N GLY A 123 -27.59 -20.36 -8.03
CA GLY A 123 -26.35 -20.39 -7.26
C GLY A 123 -25.07 -20.22 -8.09
N ASN A 124 -25.17 -19.81 -9.37
CA ASN A 124 -24.00 -19.49 -10.18
C ASN A 124 -23.55 -18.05 -9.93
N ILE A 125 -22.24 -17.79 -9.98
CA ILE A 125 -21.69 -16.43 -9.92
C ILE A 125 -22.08 -15.69 -11.20
N LYS A 126 -22.89 -14.65 -11.09
CA LYS A 126 -23.24 -13.77 -12.23
C LYS A 126 -22.34 -12.54 -12.31
N ALA A 127 -21.82 -12.07 -11.18
CA ALA A 127 -20.93 -10.91 -11.11
C ALA A 127 -20.04 -10.95 -9.87
N LEU A 128 -19.02 -10.09 -9.84
CA LEU A 128 -18.27 -9.76 -8.63
C LEU A 128 -18.62 -8.32 -8.23
N ILE A 129 -19.12 -8.13 -7.02
CA ILE A 129 -19.42 -6.81 -6.46
C ILE A 129 -18.16 -6.27 -5.79
N PRO A 130 -17.63 -5.11 -6.23
CA PRO A 130 -16.45 -4.53 -5.63
C PRO A 130 -16.75 -3.97 -4.24
N THR A 131 -15.80 -4.11 -3.31
CA THR A 131 -15.89 -3.46 -2.00
C THR A 131 -15.29 -2.05 -2.03
N VAL A 132 -15.59 -1.23 -1.02
CA VAL A 132 -14.93 0.08 -0.84
C VAL A 132 -13.41 -0.05 -0.73
N LYS A 133 -12.92 -1.21 -0.24
CA LYS A 133 -11.51 -1.57 -0.17
C LYS A 133 -10.89 -1.73 -1.55
N LEU A 134 -11.59 -2.38 -2.50
CA LEU A 134 -11.13 -2.50 -3.89
C LEU A 134 -11.15 -1.18 -4.65
N LEU A 135 -12.16 -0.34 -4.39
CA LEU A 135 -12.14 1.03 -4.92
C LEU A 135 -10.92 1.80 -4.38
N GLY A 136 -10.67 1.71 -3.07
CA GLY A 136 -9.48 2.28 -2.44
C GLY A 136 -8.17 1.80 -3.07
N LEU A 137 -7.98 0.48 -3.19
CA LEU A 137 -6.82 -0.12 -3.85
C LEU A 137 -6.64 0.42 -5.28
N THR A 138 -7.73 0.46 -6.05
CA THR A 138 -7.72 0.98 -7.43
C THR A 138 -7.30 2.44 -7.48
N GLU A 139 -7.82 3.26 -6.57
CA GLU A 139 -7.41 4.66 -6.43
C GLU A 139 -5.93 4.81 -6.05
N GLY A 140 -5.43 3.95 -5.15
CA GLY A 140 -4.02 3.95 -4.73
C GLY A 140 -3.09 3.58 -5.87
N TYR A 141 -3.46 2.57 -6.66
CA TYR A 141 -2.75 2.19 -7.88
C TYR A 141 -2.65 3.36 -8.89
N TYR A 142 -3.74 4.10 -9.08
CA TYR A 142 -3.69 5.28 -9.94
C TYR A 142 -2.80 6.40 -9.37
N ASP A 143 -2.86 6.64 -8.06
CA ASP A 143 -1.99 7.62 -7.41
C ASP A 143 -0.50 7.26 -7.63
N LEU A 144 -0.13 5.97 -7.52
CA LEU A 144 1.21 5.47 -7.87
C LEU A 144 1.58 5.71 -9.33
N LYS A 145 0.68 5.41 -10.26
CA LYS A 145 0.94 5.61 -11.69
C LYS A 145 1.18 7.07 -12.03
N TYR A 146 0.48 8.00 -11.37
CA TYR A 146 0.73 9.43 -11.53
C TYR A 146 2.10 9.85 -10.97
N LEU A 147 2.50 9.31 -9.82
CA LEU A 147 3.83 9.55 -9.24
C LEU A 147 4.94 9.03 -10.16
N GLU A 148 4.85 7.78 -10.59
CA GLU A 148 5.79 7.14 -11.51
C GLU A 148 5.91 7.93 -12.83
N THR A 149 4.78 8.35 -13.40
CA THR A 149 4.75 9.18 -14.61
C THR A 149 5.44 10.52 -14.41
N LEU A 150 5.24 11.15 -13.25
CA LEU A 150 5.87 12.44 -12.94
C LEU A 150 7.39 12.28 -12.80
N GLU A 151 7.85 11.25 -12.11
CA GLU A 151 9.27 10.93 -11.94
C GLU A 151 9.95 10.70 -13.30
N GLN A 152 9.37 9.85 -14.15
CA GLN A 152 9.89 9.61 -15.50
C GLN A 152 9.97 10.89 -16.34
N LYS A 153 8.92 11.73 -16.28
CA LYS A 153 8.93 13.02 -16.99
C LYS A 153 10.01 13.97 -16.48
N LEU A 154 10.25 13.98 -15.17
CA LEU A 154 11.30 14.79 -14.56
C LEU A 154 12.70 14.33 -14.95
N GLU A 155 12.90 13.02 -15.15
CA GLU A 155 14.16 12.47 -15.66
C GLU A 155 14.40 12.84 -17.14
N MET A 156 13.34 12.87 -17.94
CA MET A 156 13.43 13.18 -19.37
C MET A 156 13.48 14.68 -19.68
N CYS A 157 12.98 15.53 -18.79
CA CYS A 157 12.89 16.97 -19.02
C CYS A 157 14.17 17.70 -18.56
N THR A 158 14.85 18.37 -19.47
CA THR A 158 16.08 19.14 -19.16
C THR A 158 15.80 20.61 -18.82
N ASP A 159 14.56 21.08 -18.94
CA ASP A 159 14.20 22.47 -18.65
C ASP A 159 13.99 22.68 -17.13
N GLU A 160 14.96 23.30 -16.48
CA GLU A 160 14.91 23.61 -15.04
C GLU A 160 13.71 24.48 -14.64
N LYS A 161 13.21 25.34 -15.53
CA LYS A 161 12.05 26.20 -15.23
C LYS A 161 10.77 25.39 -15.11
N LYS A 162 10.67 24.28 -15.86
CA LYS A 162 9.56 23.33 -15.78
C LYS A 162 9.74 22.30 -14.67
N THR A 163 10.95 21.77 -14.52
CA THR A 163 11.22 20.69 -13.56
C THR A 163 11.32 21.18 -12.12
N GLY A 164 11.83 22.39 -11.86
CA GLY A 164 12.00 22.93 -10.51
C GLY A 164 10.71 22.95 -9.68
N PRO A 165 9.61 23.56 -10.16
CA PRO A 165 8.33 23.55 -9.45
C PRO A 165 7.75 22.15 -9.23
N ALA A 166 7.90 21.26 -10.21
CA ALA A 166 7.40 19.89 -10.13
C ALA A 166 8.19 19.04 -9.11
N LYS A 167 9.53 19.15 -9.10
CA LYS A 167 10.39 18.54 -8.07
C LYS A 167 10.01 19.00 -6.66
N LYS A 168 9.81 20.31 -6.48
CA LYS A 168 9.37 20.87 -5.19
C LYS A 168 8.01 20.33 -4.73
N ASN A 169 7.09 20.06 -5.65
CA ASN A 169 5.80 19.44 -5.29
C ASN A 169 5.99 17.95 -4.92
N LEU A 170 6.82 17.22 -5.66
CA LEU A 170 7.14 15.83 -5.34
C LEU A 170 7.80 15.70 -3.97
N GLU A 171 8.75 16.59 -3.65
CA GLU A 171 9.38 16.69 -2.33
C GLU A 171 8.36 16.93 -1.22
N LYS A 172 7.35 17.79 -1.44
CA LYS A 172 6.28 18.01 -0.46
C LYS A 172 5.43 16.77 -0.24
N ILE A 173 5.09 16.05 -1.31
CA ILE A 173 4.32 14.81 -1.21
C ILE A 173 5.15 13.76 -0.47
N SER A 174 6.45 13.63 -0.80
CA SER A 174 7.36 12.70 -0.13
C SER A 174 7.51 13.04 1.34
N ALA A 175 7.81 14.32 1.68
CA ALA A 175 7.97 14.79 3.04
C ALA A 175 6.73 14.46 3.87
N PHE A 176 5.55 14.79 3.32
CA PHE A 176 4.28 14.45 3.94
C PHE A 176 4.17 12.95 4.21
N CYS A 177 4.54 12.08 3.27
CA CYS A 177 4.50 10.62 3.45
C CYS A 177 5.56 10.08 4.43
N THR A 178 6.69 10.76 4.61
CA THR A 178 7.78 10.35 5.51
C THR A 178 7.65 10.89 6.93
N GLU A 179 6.80 11.90 7.16
CA GLU A 179 6.56 12.47 8.49
C GLU A 179 5.83 11.52 9.44
N PHE A 180 5.24 10.45 8.92
CA PHE A 180 4.43 9.53 9.70
C PHE A 180 5.29 8.49 10.42
N LYS A 181 5.10 8.40 11.74
CA LYS A 181 5.82 7.43 12.59
C LYS A 181 5.37 5.99 12.36
N ASN A 182 4.14 5.80 11.89
CA ASN A 182 3.53 4.52 11.56
C ASN A 182 2.28 4.74 10.70
N LEU A 183 1.69 3.64 10.23
CA LEU A 183 0.50 3.65 9.38
C LEU A 183 -0.73 4.27 10.07
N ASN A 184 -0.87 4.15 11.39
CA ASN A 184 -2.01 4.75 12.11
C ASN A 184 -1.94 6.28 12.13
N ASP A 185 -0.77 6.86 12.39
CA ASP A 185 -0.56 8.32 12.31
C ASP A 185 -0.84 8.85 10.90
N MET A 186 -0.47 8.08 9.88
CA MET A 186 -0.82 8.40 8.49
C MET A 186 -2.33 8.35 8.26
N LEU A 187 -3.03 7.31 8.72
CA LEU A 187 -4.49 7.18 8.57
C LEU A 187 -5.28 8.25 9.31
N GLU A 188 -4.79 8.73 10.45
CA GLU A 188 -5.44 9.80 11.21
C GLU A 188 -5.42 11.13 10.45
N ARG A 189 -4.34 11.38 9.70
CA ARG A 189 -4.10 12.62 8.96
C ARG A 189 -4.50 12.54 7.48
N MET A 190 -4.65 11.33 6.96
CA MET A 190 -5.05 11.06 5.58
C MET A 190 -6.54 10.85 5.47
N ASP A 191 -7.22 11.93 5.12
CA ASP A 191 -8.62 11.92 4.71
C ASP A 191 -8.76 12.17 3.20
N THR A 192 -10.01 12.21 2.75
CA THR A 192 -10.36 12.50 1.36
C THR A 192 -9.85 13.88 0.89
N GLU A 193 -9.77 14.86 1.79
CA GLU A 193 -9.28 16.20 1.46
C GLU A 193 -7.76 16.20 1.24
N ALA A 194 -7.00 15.51 2.09
CA ALA A 194 -5.56 15.32 1.94
C ALA A 194 -5.23 14.64 0.60
N PHE A 195 -5.94 13.55 0.27
CA PHE A 195 -5.80 12.88 -1.02
C PHE A 195 -6.16 13.79 -2.20
N SER A 196 -7.19 14.62 -2.07
CA SER A 196 -7.58 15.60 -3.10
C SER A 196 -6.48 16.66 -3.32
N LYS A 197 -5.85 17.15 -2.25
CA LYS A 197 -4.71 18.09 -2.34
C LYS A 197 -3.52 17.45 -3.05
N ILE A 198 -3.18 16.19 -2.73
CA ILE A 198 -2.10 15.46 -3.38
C ILE A 198 -2.39 15.28 -4.88
N ARG A 199 -3.59 14.84 -5.26
CA ARG A 199 -3.98 14.70 -6.68
C ARG A 199 -3.88 16.02 -7.45
N LYS A 200 -4.29 17.14 -6.84
CA LYS A 200 -4.17 18.47 -7.46
C LYS A 200 -2.70 18.86 -7.67
N LEU A 201 -1.82 18.58 -6.70
CA LEU A 201 -0.38 18.81 -6.83
C LEU A 201 0.24 17.95 -7.94
N LEU A 202 -0.13 16.67 -8.01
CA LEU A 202 0.34 15.75 -9.05
C LEU A 202 -0.10 16.21 -10.44
N ALA A 203 -1.39 16.47 -10.64
CA ALA A 203 -1.93 16.92 -11.92
C ALA A 203 -1.24 18.22 -12.40
N LYS A 204 -1.10 19.21 -11.51
CA LYS A 204 -0.41 20.46 -11.82
C LYS A 204 1.06 20.23 -12.22
N SER A 205 1.75 19.33 -11.52
CA SER A 205 3.16 19.03 -11.79
C SER A 205 3.33 18.31 -13.13
N ILE A 206 2.48 17.31 -13.42
CA ILE A 206 2.51 16.57 -14.68
C ILE A 206 2.25 17.50 -15.89
N MET A 207 1.32 18.45 -15.76
CA MET A 207 1.03 19.43 -16.81
C MET A 207 2.17 20.44 -17.01
N THR A 208 2.89 20.79 -15.94
CA THR A 208 4.00 21.76 -16.02
C THR A 208 5.21 21.19 -16.76
N VAL A 209 5.41 19.87 -16.70
CA VAL A 209 6.56 19.18 -17.31
C VAL A 209 6.24 18.69 -18.74
N GLN A 210 5.01 18.89 -19.25
CA GLN A 210 4.69 18.75 -20.70
C GLN A 210 5.31 19.90 -21.51
#